data_AF-A0A2W5YQX0-F1
#
_entry.id   AF-A0A2W5YQX0-F1
#
_cell.length_a   1.000
_cell.length_b   1.000
_cell.length_c   1.000
_cell.angle_alpha   90.00
_cell.angle_beta   90.00
_cell.angle_gamma   90.00
#
_symmetry.space_group_name_H-M   'P 1'
#
loop_
_entity.id
_entity.type
_entity.pdbx_description
1 polymer ?
#
loop_
_entity_poly.entity_id
_entity_poly.type
_entity_poly.pdbx_seq_one_letter_code
_entity_poly.pdbx_strand_id
1 'polypeptide(L)'
;MKLCFILFGCLVVCAASAAEPPLTQEWLQKNYFESISGESDQLVVKFRSTGERFYCAGGARPDKVNAYGETMPIMAGETVTLSSRHASLRFSPLPKPIDKAGFLITSRFDATSFGGGEGVRYAIVLLPKKGAPPELKFIQPEQGFDPALPPTDPTFQKILKLISDADALAR
;
A
#
# COMPACT_ATOMS: atom_id res chain seq x y z
N MET A 1 -6.86 -56.92 36.48
CA MET A 1 -6.65 -56.53 35.06
C MET A 1 -6.78 -55.02 34.98
N LYS A 2 -5.71 -54.32 34.56
CA LYS A 2 -5.60 -52.85 34.56
C LYS A 2 -6.28 -52.28 33.31
N LEU A 3 -7.22 -51.36 33.51
CA LEU A 3 -7.81 -50.49 32.48
C LEU A 3 -6.73 -49.62 31.85
N CYS A 4 -6.72 -49.54 30.52
CA CYS A 4 -5.95 -48.55 29.78
C CYS A 4 -6.94 -47.61 29.08
N PHE A 5 -7.15 -46.44 29.67
CA PHE A 5 -7.89 -45.33 29.06
C PHE A 5 -6.94 -44.62 28.07
N ILE A 6 -7.21 -44.73 26.76
CA ILE A 6 -6.54 -43.92 25.75
C ILE A 6 -7.28 -42.58 25.69
N LEU A 7 -6.72 -41.58 26.36
CA LEU A 7 -7.16 -40.19 26.21
C LEU A 7 -6.75 -39.69 24.81
N PHE A 8 -7.76 -39.50 23.96
CA PHE A 8 -7.64 -38.85 22.66
C PHE A 8 -7.43 -37.34 22.90
N GLY A 9 -6.17 -36.91 22.93
CA GLY A 9 -5.80 -35.50 23.00
C GLY A 9 -6.19 -34.79 21.70
N CYS A 10 -7.31 -34.07 21.73
CA CYS A 10 -7.78 -33.21 20.65
C CYS A 10 -6.79 -32.04 20.48
N LEU A 11 -5.89 -32.15 19.49
CA LEU A 11 -4.97 -31.08 19.13
C LEU A 11 -5.78 -30.01 18.38
N VAL A 12 -6.22 -28.99 19.11
CA VAL A 12 -6.82 -27.78 18.52
C VAL A 12 -5.70 -27.04 17.78
N VAL A 13 -5.59 -27.27 16.48
CA VAL A 13 -4.79 -26.43 15.59
C VAL A 13 -5.55 -25.11 15.46
N CYS A 14 -5.24 -24.15 16.33
CA CYS A 14 -5.58 -22.76 16.09
C CYS A 14 -4.86 -22.35 14.79
N ALA A 15 -5.62 -22.31 13.69
CA ALA A 15 -5.19 -21.64 12.48
C ALA A 15 -5.04 -20.15 12.84
N ALA A 16 -3.81 -19.76 13.19
CA ALA A 16 -3.45 -18.36 13.27
C ALA A 16 -3.67 -17.80 11.85
N SER A 17 -4.72 -17.00 11.69
CA SER A 17 -4.86 -16.14 10.51
C SER A 17 -3.63 -15.25 10.50
N ALA A 18 -2.64 -15.60 9.67
CA ALA A 18 -1.45 -14.81 9.49
C ALA A 18 -1.91 -13.50 8.84
N ALA A 19 -2.07 -12.47 9.67
CA ALA A 19 -2.37 -11.13 9.21
C ALA A 19 -1.38 -10.77 8.10
N GLU A 20 -1.89 -10.34 6.94
CA GLU A 20 -1.02 -9.97 5.84
C GLU A 20 -0.04 -8.87 6.27
N PRO A 21 1.23 -8.93 5.84
CA PRO A 21 2.23 -7.95 6.24
C PRO A 21 1.80 -6.53 5.82
N PRO A 22 2.06 -5.51 6.65
CA PRO A 22 1.68 -4.14 6.37
C PRO A 22 2.38 -3.62 5.11
N LEU A 23 1.72 -2.69 4.42
CA LEU A 23 2.24 -2.06 3.20
C LEU A 23 3.15 -0.88 3.59
N THR A 24 4.38 -1.18 4.01
CA THR A 24 5.37 -0.17 4.42
C THR A 24 6.29 0.26 3.28
N GLN A 25 7.11 1.29 3.52
CA GLN A 25 8.18 1.70 2.61
C GLN A 25 9.12 0.54 2.26
N GLU A 26 9.60 -0.18 3.27
CA GLU A 26 10.51 -1.32 3.10
C GLU A 26 9.85 -2.43 2.30
N TRP A 27 8.55 -2.66 2.52
CA TRP A 27 7.81 -3.65 1.76
C TRP A 27 7.73 -3.26 0.28
N LEU A 28 7.45 -1.99 -0.04
CA LEU A 28 7.43 -1.50 -1.42
C LEU A 28 8.81 -1.58 -2.08
N GLN A 29 9.87 -1.21 -1.35
CA GLN A 29 11.26 -1.34 -1.81
C GLN A 29 11.73 -2.78 -1.90
N LYS A 30 11.11 -3.72 -1.18
CA LYS A 30 11.42 -5.15 -1.31
C LYS A 30 10.71 -5.77 -2.50
N ASN A 31 9.48 -5.36 -2.80
CA ASN A 31 8.65 -6.08 -3.79
C ASN A 31 8.57 -5.38 -5.15
N TYR A 32 8.58 -4.05 -5.22
CA TYR A 32 8.30 -3.30 -6.46
C TYR A 32 9.45 -2.42 -6.92
N PHE A 33 10.10 -1.71 -5.99
CA PHE A 33 11.01 -0.62 -6.32
C PHE A 33 12.41 -0.86 -5.81
N GLU A 34 13.39 -0.18 -6.40
CA GLU A 34 14.71 0.00 -5.80
C GLU A 34 14.65 1.03 -4.67
N SER A 35 13.93 2.13 -4.91
CA SER A 35 13.70 3.18 -3.91
C SER A 35 12.34 3.86 -4.12
N ILE A 36 11.87 4.48 -3.05
CA ILE A 36 10.67 5.32 -3.00
C ILE A 36 10.99 6.47 -2.06
N SER A 37 10.73 7.70 -2.49
CA SER A 37 11.00 8.92 -1.72
C SER A 37 9.92 9.96 -1.98
N GLY A 38 9.76 10.92 -1.06
CA GLY A 38 8.81 12.01 -1.19
C GLY A 38 9.50 13.33 -1.46
N GLU A 39 8.87 14.13 -2.31
CA GLU A 39 9.10 15.57 -2.42
C GLU A 39 7.79 16.30 -2.11
N SER A 40 7.81 17.63 -2.06
CA SER A 40 6.68 18.42 -1.52
C SER A 40 5.34 18.23 -2.23
N ASP A 41 5.36 17.81 -3.49
CA ASP A 41 4.22 17.70 -4.38
C ASP A 41 4.24 16.43 -5.24
N GLN A 42 5.18 15.52 -4.99
CA GLN A 42 5.30 14.29 -5.75
C GLN A 42 5.90 13.15 -4.94
N LEU A 43 5.48 11.93 -5.28
CA LEU A 43 6.15 10.71 -4.89
C LEU A 43 7.11 10.31 -6.02
N VAL A 44 8.36 10.00 -5.69
CA VAL A 44 9.37 9.57 -6.67
C VAL A 44 9.65 8.09 -6.43
N VAL A 45 9.37 7.27 -7.43
CA VAL A 45 9.68 5.82 -7.39
C VAL A 45 10.79 5.50 -8.37
N LYS A 46 11.76 4.68 -7.97
CA LYS A 46 12.79 4.14 -8.86
C LYS A 46 12.54 2.65 -9.06
N PHE A 47 12.27 2.25 -10.30
CA PHE A 47 12.12 0.85 -10.65
C PHE A 47 13.45 0.12 -10.51
N ARG A 48 13.39 -1.19 -10.23
CA ARG A 48 14.58 -2.04 -10.15
C ARG A 48 15.30 -2.09 -11.50
N SER A 49 16.61 -2.29 -11.46
CA SER A 49 17.45 -2.53 -12.63
C SER A 49 17.30 -3.95 -13.22
N THR A 50 16.61 -4.85 -12.51
CA THR A 50 16.36 -6.24 -12.92
C THR A 50 15.01 -6.73 -12.42
N GLY A 51 14.46 -7.77 -13.05
CA GLY A 51 13.24 -8.46 -12.60
C GLY A 51 12.00 -8.09 -13.40
N GLU A 52 10.86 -8.08 -12.73
CA GLU A 52 9.56 -7.76 -13.32
C GLU A 52 9.49 -6.30 -13.79
N ARG A 53 8.79 -6.08 -14.90
CA ARG A 53 8.42 -4.76 -15.40
C ARG A 53 6.92 -4.61 -15.33
N PHE A 54 6.49 -3.38 -15.12
CA PHE A 54 5.10 -3.01 -14.94
C PHE A 54 4.64 -2.17 -16.11
N TYR A 55 3.44 -2.47 -16.59
CA TYR A 55 2.68 -1.53 -17.39
C TYR A 55 2.20 -0.40 -16.47
N CYS A 56 2.60 0.81 -16.79
CA CYS A 56 2.26 2.03 -16.05
C CYS A 56 1.15 2.74 -16.82
N ALA A 57 0.03 3.01 -16.14
CA ALA A 57 -1.13 3.68 -16.73
C ALA A 57 -1.65 4.81 -15.86
N GLY A 58 -2.12 5.87 -16.51
CA GLY A 58 -2.64 7.07 -15.84
C GLY A 58 -1.57 8.09 -15.42
N GLY A 59 -2.00 9.14 -14.73
CA GLY A 59 -1.20 10.33 -14.42
C GLY A 59 -0.95 11.22 -15.65
N ALA A 60 0.01 12.13 -15.56
CA ALA A 60 0.39 13.02 -16.67
C ALA A 60 1.28 12.36 -17.74
N ARG A 61 1.78 11.13 -17.51
CA ARG A 61 2.68 10.43 -18.43
C ARG A 61 1.88 9.53 -19.38
N PRO A 62 2.37 9.30 -20.62
CA PRO A 62 1.76 8.33 -21.50
C PRO A 62 1.90 6.92 -20.94
N ASP A 63 0.85 6.13 -21.14
CA ASP A 63 0.82 4.72 -20.79
C ASP A 63 1.98 3.96 -21.47
N LYS A 64 2.76 3.24 -20.67
CA LYS A 64 3.91 2.47 -21.17
C LYS A 64 4.38 1.42 -20.18
N VAL A 65 5.16 0.46 -20.66
CA VAL A 65 5.96 -0.40 -19.78
C VAL A 65 7.19 0.38 -19.30
N ASN A 66 7.51 0.32 -18.00
CA ASN A 66 8.68 1.00 -17.47
C ASN A 66 9.99 0.40 -18.01
N ALA A 67 11.04 1.23 -18.05
CA ALA A 67 12.40 0.75 -18.25
C ALA A 67 13.03 0.29 -16.92
N TYR A 68 14.04 -0.58 -17.01
CA TYR A 68 14.84 -0.97 -15.85
C TYR A 68 15.61 0.23 -15.30
N GLY A 69 15.60 0.40 -13.98
CA GLY A 69 16.24 1.54 -13.31
C GLY A 69 15.53 2.89 -13.54
N GLU A 70 14.40 2.92 -14.25
CA GLU A 70 13.67 4.16 -14.51
C GLU A 70 13.22 4.82 -13.21
N THR A 71 13.41 6.13 -13.11
CA THR A 71 12.79 6.96 -12.08
C THR A 71 11.52 7.58 -12.63
N MET A 72 10.43 7.48 -11.86
CA MET A 72 9.13 8.00 -12.22
C MET A 72 8.57 8.88 -11.09
N PRO A 73 8.30 10.16 -11.36
CA PRO A 73 7.51 10.99 -10.47
C PRO A 73 6.02 10.67 -10.64
N ILE A 74 5.29 10.70 -9.53
CA ILE A 74 3.83 10.60 -9.44
C ILE A 74 3.35 11.86 -8.72
N MET A 75 2.65 12.75 -9.42
CA MET A 75 2.28 14.05 -8.86
C MET A 75 1.13 13.92 -7.87
N ALA A 76 1.13 14.74 -6.82
CA ALA A 76 0.03 14.83 -5.87
C ALA A 76 -1.28 15.17 -6.60
N GLY A 77 -2.35 14.44 -6.29
CA GLY A 77 -3.63 14.56 -6.99
C GLY A 77 -3.81 13.58 -8.16
N GLU A 78 -2.76 12.91 -8.60
CA GLU A 78 -2.85 11.95 -9.71
C GLU A 78 -3.21 10.54 -9.27
N THR A 79 -3.82 9.78 -10.19
CA THR A 79 -3.94 8.33 -10.08
C THR A 79 -3.02 7.66 -11.08
N VAL A 80 -2.14 6.79 -10.58
CA VAL A 80 -1.24 5.96 -11.40
C VAL A 80 -1.44 4.50 -10.99
N THR A 81 -1.56 3.62 -11.98
CA THR A 81 -1.62 2.16 -11.77
C THR A 81 -0.41 1.51 -12.41
N LEU A 82 0.27 0.67 -11.65
CA LEU A 82 1.32 -0.22 -12.11
C LEU A 82 0.75 -1.62 -12.12
N SER A 83 0.81 -2.32 -13.24
CA SER A 83 0.28 -3.67 -13.35
C SER A 83 1.26 -4.62 -14.00
N SER A 84 1.26 -5.84 -13.50
CA SER A 84 1.83 -7.01 -14.14
C SER A 84 0.74 -8.08 -14.24
N ARG A 85 1.12 -9.30 -14.63
CA ARG A 85 0.16 -10.39 -14.84
C ARG A 85 -0.62 -10.77 -13.58
N HIS A 86 0.02 -10.73 -12.41
CA HIS A 86 -0.54 -11.23 -11.16
C HIS A 86 -0.55 -10.18 -10.04
N ALA A 87 0.02 -9.00 -10.29
CA ALA A 87 0.13 -7.95 -9.29
C ALA A 87 -0.31 -6.62 -9.90
N SER A 88 -0.94 -5.78 -9.07
CA SER A 88 -1.16 -4.38 -9.40
C SER A 88 -0.94 -3.50 -8.19
N LEU A 89 -0.28 -2.37 -8.39
CA LEU A 89 -0.07 -1.34 -7.39
C LEU A 89 -0.69 -0.03 -7.90
N ARG A 90 -1.66 0.51 -7.18
CA ARG A 90 -2.34 1.74 -7.53
C ARG A 90 -2.02 2.82 -6.53
N PHE A 91 -1.55 3.96 -7.03
CA PHE A 91 -1.43 5.22 -6.30
C PHE A 91 -2.64 6.05 -6.67
N SER A 92 -3.40 6.48 -5.67
CA SER A 92 -4.58 7.33 -5.86
C SER A 92 -4.50 8.52 -4.93
N PRO A 93 -5.04 9.68 -5.32
CA PRO A 93 -5.05 10.82 -4.44
C PRO A 93 -5.87 10.49 -3.20
N LEU A 94 -5.51 11.10 -2.08
CA LEU A 94 -6.35 11.04 -0.91
C LEU A 94 -7.69 11.74 -1.16
N PRO A 95 -8.72 11.45 -0.35
CA PRO A 95 -9.99 12.14 -0.45
C PRO A 95 -9.87 13.65 -0.18
N LYS A 96 -10.75 14.45 -0.78
CA LYS A 96 -10.82 15.88 -0.47
C LYS A 96 -11.16 16.10 1.01
N PRO A 97 -10.61 17.15 1.65
CA PRO A 97 -9.78 18.22 1.08
C PRO A 97 -8.26 17.97 1.11
N ILE A 98 -7.82 16.76 1.43
CA ILE A 98 -6.39 16.41 1.62
C ILE A 98 -5.79 15.68 0.41
N ASP A 99 -6.42 15.81 -0.76
CA ASP A 99 -6.07 15.13 -2.00
C ASP A 99 -4.65 15.40 -2.51
N LYS A 100 -4.03 16.49 -2.03
CA LYS A 100 -2.65 16.86 -2.34
C LYS A 100 -1.65 16.55 -1.22
N ALA A 101 -2.11 16.07 -0.07
CA ALA A 101 -1.25 15.81 1.09
C ALA A 101 -0.51 14.46 0.99
N GLY A 102 -0.94 13.58 0.08
CA GLY A 102 -0.44 12.22 0.01
C GLY A 102 -1.20 11.34 -0.97
N PHE A 103 -0.96 10.04 -0.85
CA PHE A 103 -1.58 9.01 -1.68
C PHE A 103 -2.16 7.89 -0.84
N LEU A 104 -3.29 7.37 -1.29
CA LEU A 104 -3.71 6.02 -0.94
C LEU A 104 -3.04 5.05 -1.93
N ILE A 105 -2.26 4.11 -1.39
CA ILE A 105 -1.63 3.03 -2.11
C ILE A 105 -2.47 1.77 -1.93
N THR A 106 -2.84 1.11 -3.03
CA THR A 106 -3.52 -0.19 -3.05
C THR A 106 -2.65 -1.20 -3.77
N SER A 107 -2.25 -2.27 -3.09
CA SER A 107 -1.57 -3.42 -3.71
C SER A 107 -2.55 -4.58 -3.80
N ARG A 108 -2.77 -5.11 -5.00
CA ARG A 108 -3.52 -6.35 -5.25
C ARG A 108 -2.58 -7.41 -5.78
N PHE A 109 -2.74 -8.63 -5.30
CA PHE A 109 -2.05 -9.81 -5.81
C PHE A 109 -3.07 -10.92 -6.07
N ASP A 110 -3.02 -11.52 -7.23
CA ASP A 110 -3.90 -12.61 -7.66
C ASP A 110 -3.08 -13.87 -7.92
N ALA A 111 -3.18 -14.83 -6.99
CA ALA A 111 -2.52 -16.13 -7.07
C ALA A 111 -3.43 -17.24 -7.60
N THR A 112 -4.63 -16.94 -8.12
CA THR A 112 -5.63 -17.93 -8.55
C THR A 112 -5.11 -18.86 -9.65
N SER A 113 -4.26 -18.34 -10.54
CA SER A 113 -3.58 -19.14 -11.58
C SER A 113 -2.66 -20.24 -11.01
N PHE A 114 -2.33 -20.17 -9.72
CA PHE A 114 -1.49 -21.14 -9.00
C PHE A 114 -2.30 -21.89 -7.92
N GLY A 115 -3.63 -21.80 -7.93
CA GLY A 115 -4.49 -22.39 -6.90
C GLY A 115 -4.51 -21.63 -5.56
N GLY A 116 -3.98 -20.40 -5.53
CA GLY A 116 -4.03 -19.50 -4.38
C GLY A 116 -5.26 -18.58 -4.40
N GLY A 117 -5.31 -17.65 -3.44
CA GLY A 117 -6.35 -16.62 -3.34
C GLY A 117 -5.93 -15.26 -3.89
N GLU A 118 -6.83 -14.29 -3.75
CA GLU A 118 -6.52 -12.88 -3.96
C GLU A 118 -6.18 -12.19 -2.64
N GLY A 119 -5.17 -11.32 -2.65
CA GLY A 119 -4.80 -10.47 -1.53
C GLY A 119 -4.88 -9.00 -1.91
N VAL A 120 -5.42 -8.16 -1.02
CA VAL A 120 -5.49 -6.71 -1.20
C VAL A 120 -4.95 -6.02 0.04
N ARG A 121 -4.02 -5.08 -0.15
CA ARG A 121 -3.38 -4.30 0.91
C ARG A 121 -3.53 -2.82 0.64
N TYR A 122 -3.61 -2.05 1.71
CA TYR A 122 -3.72 -0.60 1.67
C TYR A 122 -2.63 0.05 2.52
N ALA A 123 -2.16 1.21 2.09
CA ALA A 123 -1.41 2.14 2.92
C ALA A 123 -1.74 3.57 2.51
N ILE A 124 -1.66 4.48 3.46
CA ILE A 124 -1.66 5.92 3.21
C ILE A 124 -0.22 6.38 3.32
N VAL A 125 0.27 7.10 2.33
CA VAL A 125 1.57 7.77 2.38
C VAL A 125 1.36 9.28 2.36
N LEU A 126 1.93 9.98 3.33
CA LEU A 126 1.92 11.45 3.36
C LEU A 126 3.21 11.98 2.76
N LEU A 127 3.08 13.01 1.92
CA LEU A 127 4.21 13.71 1.33
C LEU A 127 4.86 14.65 2.35
N PRO A 128 6.19 14.83 2.28
CA PRO A 128 6.87 15.79 3.14
C PRO A 128 6.42 17.21 2.80
N LYS A 129 6.41 18.10 3.78
CA LYS A 129 6.13 19.52 3.53
C LYS A 129 7.33 20.19 2.85
N LYS A 130 7.08 21.26 2.11
CA LYS A 130 8.14 22.08 1.54
C LYS A 130 9.08 22.58 2.63
N GLY A 131 10.36 22.22 2.55
CA GLY A 131 11.39 22.58 3.53
C GLY A 131 11.53 21.60 4.72
N ALA A 132 10.72 20.56 4.79
CA ALA A 132 10.91 19.44 5.71
C ALA A 132 11.90 18.41 5.14
N PRO A 133 12.45 17.50 5.98
CA PRO A 133 13.19 16.34 5.49
C PRO A 133 12.35 15.52 4.50
N PRO A 134 12.97 14.87 3.49
CA PRO A 134 12.27 14.09 2.45
C PRO A 134 11.76 12.73 2.95
N GLU A 135 11.33 12.66 4.21
CA GLU A 135 10.88 11.43 4.85
C GLU A 135 9.40 11.20 4.57
N LEU A 136 9.08 10.02 4.06
CA LEU A 136 7.71 9.59 3.80
C LEU A 136 7.10 9.05 5.09
N LYS A 137 5.87 9.47 5.38
CA LYS A 137 5.11 8.93 6.51
C LYS A 137 4.07 7.93 6.03
N PHE A 138 4.28 6.66 6.34
CA PHE A 138 3.35 5.58 6.05
C PHE A 138 2.37 5.38 7.22
N ILE A 139 1.09 5.32 6.90
CA ILE A 139 0.00 5.05 7.84
C ILE A 139 -0.73 3.82 7.32
N GLN A 140 -0.81 2.79 8.16
CA GLN A 140 -1.55 1.57 7.86
C GLN A 140 -3.04 1.78 8.24
N PRO A 141 -3.98 1.61 7.29
CA PRO A 141 -5.40 1.65 7.63
C PRO A 141 -5.80 0.52 8.57
N GLU A 142 -6.87 0.72 9.36
CA GLU A 142 -7.45 -0.31 10.20
C GLU A 142 -7.93 -1.52 9.36
N GLN A 143 -8.04 -2.70 9.99
CA GLN A 143 -8.64 -3.87 9.32
C GLN A 143 -10.07 -3.56 8.88
N GLY A 144 -10.43 -4.00 7.66
CA GLY A 144 -11.73 -3.71 7.08
C GLY A 144 -11.85 -2.32 6.43
N PHE A 145 -10.75 -1.60 6.26
CA PHE A 145 -10.73 -0.38 5.48
C PHE A 145 -11.22 -0.62 4.04
N ASP A 146 -12.27 0.11 3.67
CA ASP A 146 -12.77 0.16 2.30
C ASP A 146 -12.67 1.61 1.78
N PRO A 147 -11.84 1.89 0.77
CA PRO A 147 -11.67 3.22 0.21
C PRO A 147 -12.89 3.70 -0.60
N ALA A 148 -13.86 2.83 -0.89
CA ALA A 148 -15.11 3.18 -1.54
C ALA A 148 -16.17 3.71 -0.55
N LEU A 149 -15.89 3.66 0.76
CA LEU A 149 -16.81 4.18 1.77
C LEU A 149 -17.03 5.69 1.58
N PRO A 150 -18.27 6.17 1.78
CA PRO A 150 -18.58 7.58 1.62
C PRO A 150 -17.81 8.43 2.64
N PRO A 151 -17.52 9.72 2.35
CA PRO A 151 -16.80 10.61 3.27
C PRO A 151 -17.46 10.80 4.64
N THR A 152 -18.74 10.46 4.75
CA THR A 152 -19.52 10.48 6.00
C THR A 152 -19.27 9.26 6.89
N ASP A 153 -18.54 8.25 6.41
CA ASP A 153 -18.24 7.04 7.18
C ASP A 153 -17.29 7.35 8.35
N PRO A 154 -17.53 6.80 9.55
CA PRO A 154 -16.66 7.02 10.71
C PRO A 154 -15.21 6.55 10.48
N THR A 155 -14.98 5.54 9.65
CA THR A 155 -13.64 5.05 9.26
C THR A 155 -12.88 6.12 8.49
N PHE A 156 -13.58 6.81 7.58
CA PHE A 156 -13.03 7.93 6.83
C PHE A 156 -12.70 9.12 7.73
N GLN A 157 -13.58 9.45 8.69
CA GLN A 157 -13.34 10.52 9.65
C GLN A 157 -12.14 10.22 10.57
N LYS A 158 -11.95 8.95 10.96
CA LYS A 158 -10.75 8.53 11.68
C LYS A 158 -9.48 8.72 10.84
N ILE A 159 -9.52 8.43 9.55
CA ILE A 159 -8.38 8.65 8.65
C ILE A 159 -8.06 10.13 8.53
N LEU A 160 -9.07 10.98 8.32
CA LEU A 160 -8.88 12.43 8.33
C LEU A 160 -8.27 12.90 9.66
N LYS A 161 -8.72 12.35 10.78
CA LYS A 161 -8.15 12.64 12.10
C LYS A 161 -6.70 12.15 12.23
N LEU A 162 -6.39 10.92 11.85
CA LEU A 162 -5.03 10.37 11.85
C LEU A 162 -4.08 11.22 10.99
N ILE A 163 -4.55 11.67 9.84
CA ILE A 163 -3.81 12.53 8.94
C ILE A 163 -3.64 13.92 9.54
N SER A 164 -4.71 14.52 10.09
CA SER A 164 -4.64 15.82 10.78
C SER A 164 -3.72 15.80 12.00
N ASP A 165 -3.77 14.74 12.82
CA ASP A 165 -2.91 14.55 13.98
C ASP A 165 -1.46 14.33 13.53
N ALA A 166 -1.26 13.55 12.46
CA ALA A 166 0.06 13.39 11.84
C ALA A 166 0.61 14.70 11.28
N ASP A 167 -0.25 15.57 10.76
CA ASP A 167 0.10 16.88 10.21
C ASP A 167 0.41 17.92 11.30
N ALA A 168 -0.28 17.82 12.44
CA ALA A 168 -0.08 18.67 13.61
C ALA A 168 1.23 18.34 14.33
N LEU A 169 1.64 17.07 14.35
CA LEU A 169 2.92 16.61 14.91
C LEU A 169 4.14 16.96 14.05
N ALA A 170 3.94 17.45 12.82
CA ALA A 170 5.00 17.90 11.93
C ALA A 170 5.24 19.44 11.98
N ARG A 171 4.72 20.12 13.02
CA ARG A 171 4.96 21.54 13.33
C ARG A 171 5.85 21.66 14.55
#